data_AF-A0A0C3M6D1-F1
#
_entry.id   AF-A0A0C3M6D1-F1
#
_cell.length_a   1.000
_cell.length_b   1.000
_cell.length_c   1.000
_cell.angle_alpha   90.00
_cell.angle_beta   90.00
_cell.angle_gamma   90.00
#
_symmetry.space_group_name_H-M   'P 1'
#
loop_
_entity.id
_entity.type
_entity.pdbx_description
1 polymer ?
#
loop_
_entity_poly.entity_id
_entity_poly.type
_entity_poly.pdbx_seq_one_letter_code
_entity_poly.pdbx_strand_id
1 'polypeptide(L)'
;MSFASLPGDVLLEVFTSLEFHSIVALRQTCRRCWVLSKMTAVWLDSFRWLTIDSKDWRALLPGSPTSHCNKHLESLVTRMVRFEVNWNKGHPRQIRYFKRPLGLVPRLIPGGRYFLCPIRYKDVTVAYYDFDNNATDEITRRELISYPDKSREIRAMDIAVDPLVAPLEFDLALELASEGKSIHLGENWAQ
;
A
#
# COMPACT_ATOMS: atom_id res chain seq x y z
N MET A 1 6.17 37.62 26.94
CA MET A 1 5.94 36.33 27.62
C MET A 1 6.78 35.27 26.94
N SER A 2 7.38 34.33 27.69
CA SER A 2 8.23 33.29 27.10
C SER A 2 7.38 32.06 26.75
N PHE A 3 7.62 31.46 25.58
CA PHE A 3 7.00 30.19 25.21
C PHE A 3 7.24 29.08 26.27
N ALA A 4 8.39 29.13 26.93
CA ALA A 4 8.75 28.19 27.98
C ALA A 4 7.92 28.32 29.27
N SER A 5 7.23 29.44 29.49
CA SER A 5 6.39 29.64 30.68
C SER A 5 4.94 29.20 30.49
N LEU A 6 4.55 28.76 29.29
CA LEU A 6 3.19 28.30 29.04
C LEU A 6 2.91 26.97 29.76
N PRO A 7 1.67 26.74 30.25
CA PRO A 7 1.21 25.44 30.74
C PRO A 7 1.32 24.33 29.68
N GLY A 8 1.46 23.07 30.13
CA GLY A 8 1.72 21.93 29.23
C GLY A 8 0.54 21.57 28.33
N ASP A 9 -0.67 21.72 28.84
CA ASP A 9 -1.95 21.59 28.14
C ASP A 9 -2.12 22.64 27.03
N VAL A 10 -1.83 23.92 27.31
CA VAL A 10 -1.84 24.98 26.28
C VAL A 10 -0.84 24.67 25.17
N LEU A 11 0.36 24.20 25.53
CA LEU A 11 1.33 23.79 24.51
C LEU A 11 0.88 22.56 23.73
N LEU A 12 0.21 21.61 24.37
CA LEU A 12 -0.33 20.45 23.67
C LEU A 12 -1.40 20.86 22.65
N GLU A 13 -2.31 21.77 23.02
CA GLU A 13 -3.32 22.33 22.11
C GLU A 13 -2.68 23.07 20.92
N VAL A 14 -1.59 23.80 21.16
CA VAL A 14 -0.78 24.36 20.08
C VAL A 14 -0.28 23.24 19.17
N PHE A 15 0.37 22.20 19.72
CA PHE A 15 0.93 21.09 18.93
C PHE A 15 -0.13 20.32 18.12
N THR A 16 -1.34 20.12 18.64
CA THR A 16 -2.44 19.45 17.90
C THR A 16 -3.01 20.30 16.78
N SER A 17 -2.77 21.60 16.81
CA SER A 17 -3.18 22.56 15.77
C SER A 17 -2.11 22.79 14.69
N LEU A 18 -0.93 22.17 14.82
CA LEU A 18 0.19 22.36 13.89
C LEU A 18 0.21 21.33 12.77
N GLU A 19 0.66 21.78 11.60
CA GLU A 19 1.01 20.89 10.50
C GLU A 19 2.27 20.06 10.81
N PHE A 20 2.42 18.94 10.09
CA PHE A 20 3.54 18.00 10.24
C PHE A 20 4.91 18.69 10.24
N HIS A 21 5.17 19.58 9.29
CA HIS A 21 6.47 20.26 9.17
C HIS A 21 6.78 21.14 10.38
N SER A 22 5.77 21.84 10.90
CA SER A 22 5.86 22.70 12.08
C SER A 22 6.13 21.88 13.35
N ILE A 23 5.47 20.72 13.51
CA ILE A 23 5.72 19.79 14.62
C ILE A 23 7.19 19.32 14.62
N VAL A 24 7.70 18.91 13.45
CA VAL A 24 9.09 18.43 13.30
C VAL A 24 10.10 19.56 13.56
N ALA A 25 9.84 20.77 13.08
CA ALA A 25 10.70 21.93 13.32
C ALA A 25 10.74 22.29 14.82
N LEU A 26 9.58 22.40 15.48
CA LEU A 26 9.51 22.73 16.91
C LEU A 26 10.20 21.68 17.78
N ARG A 27 10.06 20.39 17.45
CA ARG A 27 10.75 19.30 18.14
C ARG A 27 12.28 19.51 18.23
N GLN A 28 12.88 20.15 17.25
CA GLN A 28 14.33 20.37 17.18
C GLN A 28 14.80 21.56 18.04
N THR A 29 13.89 22.35 18.60
CA THR A 29 14.23 23.59 19.32
C THR A 29 14.62 23.36 20.77
N CYS A 30 13.89 22.53 21.52
CA CYS A 30 14.18 22.24 22.92
C CYS A 30 13.62 20.89 23.38
N ARG A 31 14.12 20.39 24.52
CA ARG A 31 13.68 19.11 25.12
C ARG A 31 12.17 19.08 25.40
N ARG A 32 11.57 20.20 25.82
CA ARG A 32 10.14 20.26 26.13
C ARG A 32 9.29 20.07 24.88
N CYS A 33 9.61 20.75 23.78
CA CYS A 33 8.99 20.56 22.48
C CYS A 33 9.20 19.13 21.96
N TRP A 34 10.38 18.55 22.18
CA TRP A 34 10.64 17.16 21.83
C TRP A 34 9.69 16.21 22.56
N VAL A 35 9.50 16.36 23.87
CA VAL A 35 8.58 15.52 24.66
C VAL A 35 7.13 15.69 24.20
N LEU A 36 6.67 16.94 24.00
CA LEU A 36 5.30 17.22 23.55
C LEU A 36 5.02 16.65 22.16
N SER A 37 5.97 16.78 21.24
CA SER A 37 5.88 16.18 19.90
C SER A 37 5.87 14.64 19.91
N LYS A 38 6.03 14.00 21.07
CA LYS A 38 5.92 12.55 21.26
C LYS A 38 4.65 12.18 22.04
N MET A 39 3.67 13.07 22.15
CA MET A 39 2.36 12.71 22.69
C MET A 39 1.47 12.11 21.61
N THR A 40 0.73 11.04 21.95
CA THR A 40 -0.16 10.34 21.02
C THR A 40 -1.21 11.29 20.40
N ALA A 41 -1.74 12.23 21.19
CA ALA A 41 -2.74 13.19 20.73
C ALA A 41 -2.27 14.01 19.52
N VAL A 42 -0.99 14.43 19.51
CA VAL A 42 -0.39 15.21 18.40
C VAL A 42 -0.44 14.42 17.09
N TRP A 43 -0.11 13.13 17.14
CA TRP A 43 -0.08 12.28 15.95
C TRP A 43 -1.46 11.76 15.55
N LEU A 44 -2.38 11.60 16.50
CA LEU A 44 -3.78 11.28 16.20
C LEU A 44 -4.44 12.44 15.46
N ASP A 45 -4.26 13.67 15.92
CA ASP A 45 -4.79 14.83 15.22
C ASP A 45 -4.11 15.02 13.87
N SER A 46 -2.78 14.86 13.78
CA SER A 46 -2.08 14.86 12.48
C SER A 46 -2.63 13.81 11.51
N PHE A 47 -2.93 12.60 12.01
CA PHE A 47 -3.55 11.54 11.19
C PHE A 47 -4.94 11.95 10.72
N ARG A 48 -5.79 12.46 11.63
CA ARG A 48 -7.14 12.94 11.29
C ARG A 48 -7.10 14.05 10.25
N TRP A 49 -6.22 15.02 10.39
CA TRP A 49 -6.01 16.08 9.40
C TRP A 49 -5.65 15.55 8.01
N LEU A 50 -4.87 14.47 7.93
CA LEU A 50 -4.49 13.86 6.65
C LEU A 50 -5.63 13.05 6.01
N THR A 51 -6.54 12.51 6.81
CA THR A 51 -7.59 11.60 6.34
C THR A 51 -8.99 12.21 6.25
N ILE A 52 -9.22 13.36 6.90
CA ILE A 52 -10.51 14.05 6.88
C ILE A 52 -10.92 14.38 5.44
N ASP A 53 -12.14 14.01 5.07
CA ASP A 53 -12.76 14.25 3.77
C ASP A 53 -11.96 13.77 2.55
N SER A 54 -11.00 12.85 2.75
CA SER A 54 -10.17 12.38 1.65
C SER A 54 -10.96 11.50 0.68
N LYS A 55 -10.79 11.73 -0.62
CA LYS A 55 -11.45 10.98 -1.70
C LYS A 55 -10.50 10.04 -2.45
N ASP A 56 -9.24 10.00 -2.03
CA ASP A 56 -8.15 9.27 -2.67
C ASP A 56 -7.82 7.96 -1.93
N TRP A 57 -6.58 7.48 -2.07
CA TRP A 57 -6.10 6.28 -1.37
C TRP A 57 -6.27 6.35 0.16
N ARG A 58 -6.38 7.55 0.75
CA ARG A 58 -6.58 7.72 2.19
C ARG A 58 -8.00 7.37 2.62
N ALA A 59 -8.98 7.37 1.70
CA ALA A 59 -10.33 6.87 1.96
C ALA A 59 -10.36 5.37 2.27
N LEU A 60 -9.31 4.64 1.85
CA LEU A 60 -9.14 3.22 2.12
C LEU A 60 -8.53 2.96 3.50
N LEU A 61 -8.04 4.00 4.19
CA LEU A 61 -7.51 3.87 5.54
C LEU A 61 -8.65 3.77 6.55
N PRO A 62 -8.47 3.00 7.64
CA PRO A 62 -9.45 2.98 8.72
C PRO A 62 -9.59 4.39 9.32
N GLY A 63 -10.81 4.78 9.69
CA GLY A 63 -11.09 6.09 10.29
C GLY A 63 -10.34 6.38 11.60
N SER A 64 -9.81 5.32 12.23
CA SER A 64 -8.85 5.43 13.34
C SER A 64 -7.70 4.45 13.10
N PRO A 65 -6.45 4.85 13.40
CA PRO A 65 -5.32 3.95 13.34
C PRO A 65 -5.48 2.83 14.38
N THR A 66 -5.19 1.60 13.98
CA THR A 66 -5.32 0.39 14.82
C THR A 66 -4.25 0.30 15.92
N SER A 67 -3.14 1.04 15.78
CA SER A 67 -2.08 1.06 16.78
C SER A 67 -2.21 2.27 17.71
N HIS A 68 -2.44 2.00 18.99
CA HIS A 68 -2.37 3.02 20.05
C HIS A 68 -0.93 3.35 20.47
N CYS A 69 0.07 2.66 19.92
CA CYS A 69 1.48 2.95 20.19
C CYS A 69 1.89 4.23 19.45
N ASN A 70 2.23 5.27 20.21
CA ASN A 70 2.66 6.56 19.68
C ASN A 70 3.79 6.45 18.64
N LYS A 71 4.77 5.55 18.84
CA LYS A 71 5.88 5.35 17.88
C LYS A 71 5.38 4.85 16.52
N HIS A 72 4.39 3.96 16.52
CA HIS A 72 3.82 3.44 15.28
C HIS A 72 2.97 4.50 14.58
N LEU A 73 2.20 5.27 15.34
CA LEU A 73 1.38 6.32 14.80
C LEU A 73 2.21 7.45 14.17
N GLU A 74 3.26 7.89 14.86
CA GLU A 74 4.24 8.84 14.31
C GLU A 74 4.90 8.29 13.04
N SER A 75 5.29 7.01 13.04
CA SER A 75 5.88 6.36 11.85
C SER A 75 4.91 6.34 10.68
N LEU A 76 3.63 6.04 10.93
CA LEU A 76 2.57 6.02 9.94
C LEU A 76 2.38 7.41 9.34
N VAL A 77 2.10 8.43 10.16
CA VAL A 77 1.90 9.83 9.70
C VAL A 77 3.12 10.32 8.91
N THR A 78 4.34 10.06 9.42
CA THR A 78 5.58 10.41 8.72
C THR A 78 5.66 9.75 7.34
N ARG A 79 5.27 8.47 7.24
CA ARG A 79 5.27 7.73 5.97
C ARG A 79 4.23 8.29 5.01
N MET A 80 3.03 8.61 5.49
CA MET A 80 1.96 9.23 4.68
C MET A 80 2.43 10.56 4.09
N VAL A 81 2.97 11.47 4.92
CA VAL A 81 3.48 12.77 4.44
C VAL A 81 4.64 12.59 3.45
N ARG A 82 5.57 11.67 3.72
CA ARG A 82 6.66 11.38 2.78
C ARG A 82 6.17 10.81 1.46
N PHE A 83 5.16 9.93 1.50
CA PHE A 83 4.53 9.38 0.32
C PHE A 83 3.91 10.50 -0.51
N GLU A 84 3.10 11.38 0.09
CA GLU A 84 2.49 12.53 -0.58
C GLU A 84 3.52 13.46 -1.21
N VAL A 85 4.55 13.84 -0.44
CA VAL A 85 5.63 14.68 -0.95
C VAL A 85 6.40 14.00 -2.08
N ASN A 86 6.56 12.68 -2.05
CA ASN A 86 7.22 11.93 -3.11
C ASN A 86 6.34 11.80 -4.36
N TRP A 87 5.06 11.53 -4.17
CA TRP A 87 4.08 11.33 -5.24
C TRP A 87 3.82 12.63 -6.02
N ASN A 88 3.77 13.76 -5.32
CA ASN A 88 3.58 15.08 -5.93
C ASN A 88 4.86 15.66 -6.56
N LYS A 89 5.99 14.94 -6.51
CA LYS A 89 7.15 15.31 -7.34
C LYS A 89 6.89 14.85 -8.78
N GLY A 90 7.25 15.67 -9.76
CA GLY A 90 7.17 15.27 -11.18
C GLY A 90 7.96 14.00 -11.51
N HIS A 91 8.89 13.60 -10.64
CA HIS A 91 9.63 12.33 -10.71
C HIS A 91 9.64 11.65 -9.33
N PRO A 92 8.61 10.86 -8.99
CA PRO A 92 8.59 10.12 -7.74
C PRO A 92 9.83 9.23 -7.60
N ARG A 93 10.47 9.25 -6.44
CA ARG A 93 11.59 8.36 -6.14
C ARG A 93 11.07 6.95 -5.84
N GLN A 94 11.90 5.95 -6.08
CA GLN A 94 11.62 4.53 -5.77
C GLN A 94 10.49 3.88 -6.59
N ILE A 95 10.36 4.28 -7.86
CA ILE A 95 9.55 3.52 -8.81
C ILE A 95 10.30 2.24 -9.15
N ARG A 96 9.68 1.09 -8.88
CA ARG A 96 10.18 -0.21 -9.31
C ARG A 96 9.32 -0.74 -10.43
N TYR A 97 9.98 -1.45 -11.34
CA TYR A 97 9.34 -2.06 -12.48
C TYR A 97 9.44 -3.57 -12.35
N PHE A 98 8.50 -4.24 -12.98
CA PHE A 98 8.52 -5.68 -13.18
C PHE A 98 8.13 -5.99 -14.60
N LYS A 99 8.63 -7.12 -15.08
CA LYS A 99 8.26 -7.60 -16.40
C LYS A 99 6.76 -7.85 -16.46
N ARG A 100 6.08 -7.18 -17.41
CA ARG A 100 4.65 -7.35 -17.68
C ARG A 100 4.34 -8.84 -17.87
N PRO A 101 3.33 -9.39 -17.15
CA PRO A 101 2.91 -10.77 -17.37
C PRO A 101 2.23 -10.92 -18.73
N LEU A 102 2.35 -12.10 -19.34
CA LEU A 102 1.71 -12.41 -20.61
C LEU A 102 0.27 -12.91 -20.42
N GLY A 103 -0.10 -13.36 -19.22
CA GLY A 103 -1.46 -13.83 -18.93
C GLY A 103 -2.52 -12.73 -18.99
N LEU A 104 -3.75 -13.12 -19.32
CA LEU A 104 -4.89 -12.22 -19.52
C LEU A 104 -5.64 -11.86 -18.25
N VAL A 105 -5.41 -12.58 -17.14
CA VAL A 105 -6.16 -12.41 -15.89
C VAL A 105 -5.28 -12.06 -14.68
N PRO A 106 -4.53 -10.93 -14.73
CA PRO A 106 -3.82 -10.46 -13.56
C PRO A 106 -4.77 -9.95 -12.47
N ARG A 107 -4.34 -10.06 -11.21
CA ARG A 107 -5.08 -9.60 -10.03
C ARG A 107 -4.12 -9.00 -9.00
N LEU A 108 -4.46 -7.84 -8.46
CA LEU A 108 -3.80 -7.28 -7.28
C LEU A 108 -4.58 -7.74 -6.05
N ILE A 109 -3.90 -8.39 -5.11
CA ILE A 109 -4.53 -8.81 -3.86
C ILE A 109 -4.89 -7.55 -3.05
N PRO A 110 -6.09 -7.49 -2.45
CA PRO A 110 -6.44 -6.46 -1.47
C PRO A 110 -5.31 -6.19 -0.47
N GLY A 111 -5.00 -4.91 -0.26
CA GLY A 111 -3.82 -4.47 0.51
C GLY A 111 -2.59 -4.16 -0.35
N GLY A 112 -2.58 -4.54 -1.64
CA GLY A 112 -1.67 -4.01 -2.64
C GLY A 112 -0.24 -4.56 -2.63
N ARG A 113 0.09 -5.47 -1.71
CA ARG A 113 1.44 -6.07 -1.61
C ARG A 113 1.72 -7.10 -2.70
N TYR A 114 0.74 -7.95 -2.99
CA TYR A 114 0.93 -9.10 -3.89
C TYR A 114 0.14 -8.91 -5.17
N PHE A 115 0.80 -9.15 -6.29
CA PHE A 115 0.19 -9.14 -7.61
C PHE A 115 0.29 -10.54 -8.23
N LEU A 116 -0.85 -11.16 -8.47
CA LEU A 116 -0.97 -12.48 -9.09
C LEU A 116 -1.18 -12.37 -10.60
N CYS A 117 -0.60 -13.30 -11.35
CA CYS A 117 -0.80 -13.36 -12.79
C CYS A 117 -0.50 -14.75 -13.37
N PRO A 118 -1.12 -15.14 -14.49
CA PRO A 118 -0.67 -16.27 -15.29
C PRO A 118 0.68 -15.97 -15.97
N ILE A 119 1.57 -16.95 -16.01
CA ILE A 119 2.93 -16.77 -16.58
C ILE A 119 2.91 -16.66 -18.11
N ARG A 120 2.11 -17.48 -18.80
CA ARG A 120 2.08 -17.62 -20.26
C ARG A 120 0.67 -17.92 -20.77
N TYR A 121 0.46 -17.68 -22.07
CA TYR A 121 -0.69 -18.19 -22.80
C TYR A 121 -0.62 -19.73 -22.86
N LYS A 122 -1.74 -20.40 -22.59
CA LYS A 122 -1.85 -21.87 -22.53
C LYS A 122 -0.92 -22.51 -21.50
N ASP A 123 -0.82 -21.90 -20.33
CA ASP A 123 -0.13 -22.48 -19.19
C ASP A 123 -0.99 -22.24 -17.95
N VAL A 124 -1.26 -23.29 -17.19
CA VAL A 124 -2.01 -23.21 -15.93
C VAL A 124 -1.02 -23.01 -14.77
N THR A 125 -0.10 -22.06 -14.99
CA THR A 125 0.88 -21.66 -13.99
C THR A 125 0.57 -20.23 -13.54
N VAL A 126 0.26 -20.08 -12.25
CA VAL A 126 0.06 -18.78 -11.60
C VAL A 126 1.35 -18.40 -10.91
N ALA A 127 1.79 -17.18 -11.15
CA ALA A 127 2.89 -16.55 -10.45
C ALA A 127 2.41 -15.36 -9.63
N TYR A 128 3.26 -14.92 -8.71
CA TYR A 128 3.09 -13.70 -7.96
C TYR A 128 4.34 -12.82 -8.00
N TYR A 129 4.11 -11.53 -7.75
CA TYR A 129 5.14 -10.54 -7.46
C TYR A 129 4.89 -10.01 -6.05
N ASP A 130 5.92 -9.99 -5.20
CA ASP A 130 5.87 -9.38 -3.86
C ASP A 130 6.45 -7.97 -3.94
N PHE A 131 5.57 -6.97 -3.85
CA PHE A 131 5.96 -5.56 -3.91
C PHE A 131 6.62 -5.06 -2.63
N ASP A 132 6.65 -5.82 -1.53
CA ASP A 132 7.42 -5.46 -0.33
C ASP A 132 8.82 -6.06 -0.31
N ASN A 133 9.13 -7.00 -1.22
CA ASN A 133 10.45 -7.59 -1.29
C ASN A 133 11.47 -6.58 -1.84
N ASN A 134 12.31 -6.03 -0.96
CA ASN A 134 13.32 -5.03 -1.29
C ASN A 134 14.72 -5.64 -1.52
N ALA A 135 14.82 -6.95 -1.74
CA ALA A 135 16.11 -7.61 -1.96
C ALA A 135 16.80 -7.16 -3.26
N THR A 136 16.04 -6.71 -4.26
CA THR A 136 16.52 -6.31 -5.59
C THR A 136 15.76 -5.09 -6.11
N ASP A 137 16.40 -4.30 -6.98
CA ASP A 137 15.78 -3.14 -7.64
C ASP A 137 14.66 -3.55 -8.61
N GLU A 138 14.77 -4.75 -9.20
CA GLU A 138 13.71 -5.36 -10.01
C GLU A 138 12.83 -6.26 -9.13
N ILE A 139 11.51 -6.14 -9.27
CA ILE A 139 10.58 -7.04 -8.58
C ILE A 139 10.53 -8.34 -9.35
N THR A 140 11.00 -9.41 -8.70
CA THR A 140 11.11 -10.73 -9.31
C THR A 140 9.82 -11.52 -9.20
N ARG A 141 9.50 -12.22 -10.29
CA ARG A 141 8.35 -13.13 -10.37
C ARG A 141 8.67 -14.42 -9.63
N ARG A 142 7.71 -14.94 -8.85
CA ARG A 142 7.78 -16.24 -8.18
C ARG A 142 6.59 -17.11 -8.56
N GLU A 143 6.80 -18.40 -8.67
CA GLU A 143 5.72 -19.34 -8.97
C GLU A 143 4.87 -19.58 -7.72
N LEU A 144 3.54 -19.57 -7.87
CA LEU A 144 2.58 -19.85 -6.81
C LEU A 144 1.95 -21.23 -7.01
N ILE A 145 1.40 -21.47 -8.20
CA ILE A 145 0.75 -22.73 -8.58
C ILE A 145 1.36 -23.17 -9.90
N SER A 146 1.80 -24.43 -9.95
CA SER A 146 2.20 -25.13 -11.16
C SER A 146 1.21 -26.24 -11.42
N TYR A 147 0.50 -26.17 -12.54
CA TYR A 147 -0.34 -27.28 -12.98
C TYR A 147 0.37 -28.03 -14.11
N PRO A 148 0.43 -29.37 -14.05
CA PRO A 148 1.24 -30.16 -14.99
C PRO A 148 0.68 -30.13 -16.43
N ASP A 149 -0.62 -29.92 -16.60
CA ASP A 149 -1.26 -29.85 -17.92
C ASP A 149 -1.10 -28.46 -18.54
N LYS A 150 -0.19 -28.37 -19.51
CA LYS A 150 0.13 -27.16 -20.29
C LYS A 150 -0.74 -27.00 -21.54
N SER A 151 -1.81 -27.76 -21.68
CA SER A 151 -2.74 -27.63 -22.81
C SER A 151 -3.86 -26.62 -22.54
N ARG A 152 -4.07 -26.25 -21.28
CA ARG A 152 -5.18 -25.41 -20.81
C ARG A 152 -4.73 -23.97 -20.53
N GLU A 153 -5.69 -23.06 -20.60
CA GLU A 153 -5.49 -21.64 -20.34
C GLU A 153 -6.35 -21.21 -19.15
N ILE A 154 -5.82 -20.34 -18.29
CA ILE A 154 -6.59 -19.69 -17.22
C ILE A 154 -7.42 -18.56 -17.82
N ARG A 155 -8.75 -18.68 -17.76
CA ARG A 155 -9.72 -17.73 -18.33
C ARG A 155 -10.24 -16.71 -17.34
N ALA A 156 -10.38 -17.13 -16.10
CA ALA A 156 -10.81 -16.30 -15.01
C ALA A 156 -9.98 -16.63 -13.77
N MET A 157 -9.75 -15.58 -12.98
CA MET A 157 -9.10 -15.66 -11.68
C MET A 157 -9.94 -14.82 -10.73
N ASP A 158 -10.38 -15.44 -9.65
CA ASP A 158 -11.09 -14.78 -8.55
C ASP A 158 -10.37 -15.02 -7.23
N ILE A 159 -10.43 -14.03 -6.35
CA ILE A 159 -9.69 -13.99 -5.09
C ILE A 159 -10.65 -13.56 -3.98
N ALA A 160 -10.83 -14.43 -3.00
CA ALA A 160 -11.52 -14.09 -1.76
C ALA A 160 -10.49 -13.90 -0.64
N VAL A 161 -10.44 -12.71 -0.04
CA VAL A 161 -9.57 -12.42 1.11
C VAL A 161 -10.45 -12.27 2.33
N ASP A 162 -10.15 -13.01 3.39
CA ASP A 162 -10.79 -12.79 4.69
C ASP A 162 -10.08 -11.65 5.44
N PRO A 163 -10.74 -10.52 5.70
CA PRO A 163 -10.13 -9.39 6.41
C PRO A 163 -9.87 -9.66 7.91
N LEU A 164 -10.42 -10.74 8.47
CA LEU A 164 -10.31 -11.10 9.88
C LEU A 164 -9.19 -12.11 10.15
N VAL A 165 -8.70 -12.77 9.11
CA VAL A 165 -7.64 -13.79 9.19
C VAL A 165 -6.27 -13.12 9.09
N ALA A 166 -5.22 -13.83 9.50
CA ALA A 166 -3.85 -13.37 9.40
C ALA A 166 -3.55 -12.79 7.99
N PRO A 167 -2.76 -11.70 7.90
CA PRO A 167 -2.55 -10.98 6.66
C PRO A 167 -1.72 -11.82 5.69
N LEU A 168 -2.35 -12.73 4.94
CA LEU A 168 -1.81 -13.51 3.81
C LEU A 168 -2.68 -14.71 3.40
N GLU A 169 -3.78 -15.00 4.10
CA GLU A 169 -4.70 -16.07 3.70
C GLU A 169 -5.76 -15.55 2.73
N PHE A 170 -5.88 -16.24 1.60
CA PHE A 170 -6.88 -15.96 0.59
C PHE A 170 -7.22 -17.25 -0.17
N ASP A 171 -8.46 -17.35 -0.61
CA ASP A 171 -8.90 -18.39 -1.52
C ASP A 171 -8.71 -17.92 -2.96
N LEU A 172 -8.18 -18.81 -3.80
CA LEU A 172 -7.92 -18.56 -5.21
C LEU A 172 -8.73 -19.55 -6.05
N ALA A 173 -9.68 -19.03 -6.83
CA ALA A 173 -10.45 -19.80 -7.79
C ALA A 173 -9.93 -19.53 -9.21
N LEU A 174 -9.68 -20.61 -9.96
CA LEU A 174 -9.20 -20.56 -11.34
C LEU A 174 -10.20 -21.25 -12.28
N GLU A 175 -10.66 -20.54 -13.29
CA GLU A 175 -11.43 -21.13 -14.38
C GLU A 175 -10.47 -21.51 -15.51
N LEU A 176 -10.47 -22.78 -15.90
CA LEU A 176 -9.64 -23.29 -16.98
C LEU A 176 -10.47 -23.45 -18.26
N ALA A 177 -9.88 -23.10 -19.39
CA ALA A 177 -10.45 -23.41 -20.70
C ALA A 177 -10.65 -24.94 -20.82
N SER A 178 -11.87 -25.37 -21.12
CA SER A 178 -12.15 -26.74 -21.52
C SER A 178 -11.59 -27.00 -22.92
N GLU A 179 -10.94 -28.14 -23.14
CA GLU A 179 -10.53 -28.59 -24.47
C GLU A 179 -11.72 -28.48 -25.44
N GLY A 180 -11.59 -27.66 -26.49
CA GLY A 180 -12.61 -27.52 -27.55
C GLY A 180 -13.22 -26.13 -27.76
N LYS A 181 -13.04 -25.16 -26.84
CA LYS A 181 -13.40 -23.76 -27.07
C LYS A 181 -12.15 -22.89 -27.04
N SER A 182 -11.36 -22.82 -28.10
CA SER A 182 -10.38 -21.73 -28.24
C SER A 182 -11.11 -20.47 -28.69
N ILE A 183 -11.09 -19.41 -27.89
CA ILE A 183 -11.55 -18.09 -28.37
C ILE A 183 -10.39 -17.54 -29.21
N HIS A 184 -10.55 -17.56 -30.53
CA HIS A 184 -9.69 -16.78 -31.40
C HIS A 184 -9.97 -15.31 -31.13
N LEU A 185 -9.20 -14.70 -30.23
CA LEU A 185 -9.11 -13.24 -30.16
C LEU A 185 -8.42 -12.79 -31.44
N GLY A 186 -9.23 -12.41 -32.43
CA GLY A 186 -8.75 -11.85 -33.68
C GLY A 186 -7.90 -10.62 -33.39
N GLU A 187 -6.63 -10.68 -33.76
CA GLU A 187 -5.77 -9.52 -33.90
C GLU A 187 -6.27 -8.67 -35.07
N ASN A 188 -7.30 -7.86 -34.82
CA ASN A 188 -7.62 -6.71 -35.67
C ASN A 188 -7.15 -5.46 -34.93
N TRP A 189 -5.84 -5.21 -35.00
CA TRP A 189 -5.31 -3.86 -34.80
C TRP A 189 -5.00 -3.30 -36.19
N ALA A 190 -5.64 -2.17 -36.46
CA ALA A 190 -5.70 -1.48 -37.74
C ALA A 190 -4.31 -1.08 -38.29
N GLN A 191 -4.26 -0.98 -39.62
CA GLN A 191 -3.21 -0.33 -40.42
C GLN A 191 -3.05 1.15 -40.06
#